data_AF-A0A948V0L0-F1
#
_entry.id   AF-A0A948V0L0-F1
#
_cell.length_a   1.000
_cell.length_b   1.000
_cell.length_c   1.000
_cell.angle_alpha   90.00
_cell.angle_beta   90.00
_cell.angle_gamma   90.00
#
_symmetry.space_group_name_H-M   'P 1'
#
loop_
_entity.id
_entity.type
_entity.pdbx_description
1 polymer ?
#
loop_
_entity_poly.entity_id
_entity_poly.type
_entity_poly.pdbx_seq_one_letter_code
_entity_poly.pdbx_strand_id
1 'polypeptide(L)'
;DAAGIAEMEYGAGKGRKGVVIMLTFGTGIGSAIFIDGVLVPNTEFGHLEVRGKDAEHRASARIRKEKNLGWKKWAVVVNEFLQRMEILFSPDLFIFGGGVSRRHEDFFHYLKTKAEISPAVLENRAGIIGAALAAYRAFK
;
A
#
# COMPACT_ATOMS: atom_id res chain seq x y z
N ASP A 1 -7.11 6.02 0.94
CA ASP A 1 -8.45 5.68 1.52
C ASP A 1 -9.37 4.89 0.60
N ALA A 2 -9.96 5.49 -0.45
CA ALA A 2 -11.00 4.82 -1.26
C ALA A 2 -10.59 3.42 -1.75
N ALA A 3 -9.40 3.28 -2.35
CA ALA A 3 -8.90 1.96 -2.76
C ALA A 3 -8.81 0.95 -1.60
N GLY A 4 -8.41 1.41 -0.42
CA GLY A 4 -8.37 0.59 0.79
C GLY A 4 -9.76 0.14 1.24
N ILE A 5 -10.74 1.04 1.22
CA ILE A 5 -12.14 0.70 1.55
C ILE A 5 -12.64 -0.43 0.64
N ALA A 6 -12.35 -0.35 -0.66
CA ALA A 6 -12.75 -1.39 -1.60
C ALA A 6 -12.04 -2.72 -1.33
N GLU A 7 -10.73 -2.71 -1.07
CA GLU A 7 -9.96 -3.93 -0.76
C GLU A 7 -10.38 -4.56 0.57
N MET A 8 -10.74 -3.76 1.57
CA MET A 8 -11.25 -4.26 2.85
C MET A 8 -12.65 -4.87 2.74
N GLU A 9 -13.46 -4.41 1.78
CA GLU A 9 -14.82 -4.94 1.59
C GLU A 9 -14.85 -6.16 0.66
N TYR A 10 -14.12 -6.09 -0.46
CA TYR A 10 -14.26 -7.03 -1.58
C TYR A 10 -12.95 -7.69 -2.02
N GLY A 11 -11.80 -7.27 -1.47
CA GLY A 11 -10.49 -7.68 -1.96
C GLY A 11 -9.62 -8.35 -0.89
N ALA A 12 -8.31 -8.08 -0.94
CA ALA A 12 -7.30 -8.75 -0.12
C ALA A 12 -7.47 -8.51 1.39
N GLY A 13 -8.18 -7.44 1.77
CA GLY A 13 -8.44 -7.08 3.16
C GLY A 13 -9.72 -7.68 3.74
N LYS A 14 -10.51 -8.40 2.94
CA LYS A 14 -11.84 -8.87 3.36
C LYS A 14 -11.77 -9.79 4.58
N GLY A 15 -12.46 -9.39 5.64
CA GLY A 15 -12.53 -10.15 6.90
C GLY A 15 -11.25 -10.10 7.75
N ARG A 16 -10.22 -9.35 7.33
CA ARG A 16 -9.00 -9.18 8.11
C ARG A 16 -9.25 -8.30 9.34
N LYS A 17 -8.64 -8.70 10.45
CA LYS A 17 -8.62 -7.98 11.73
C LYS A 17 -7.19 -7.50 12.02
N GLY A 18 -7.03 -6.75 13.10
CA GLY A 18 -5.76 -6.12 13.44
C GLY A 18 -5.44 -4.94 12.54
N VAL A 19 -4.15 -4.68 12.33
CA VAL A 19 -3.65 -3.54 11.58
C VAL A 19 -3.36 -3.95 10.14
N VAL A 20 -4.19 -3.47 9.20
CA VAL A 20 -4.00 -3.67 7.76
C VAL A 20 -3.55 -2.36 7.13
N ILE A 21 -2.47 -2.39 6.36
CA ILE A 21 -1.95 -1.22 5.67
C ILE A 21 -1.97 -1.48 4.17
N MET A 22 -2.75 -0.69 3.45
CA MET A 22 -2.67 -0.64 1.99
C MET A 22 -1.69 0.44 1.56
N LEU A 23 -0.73 0.07 0.71
CA LEU A 23 0.25 0.97 0.09
C LEU A 23 0.07 0.94 -1.42
N THR A 24 -0.11 2.09 -2.05
CA THR A 24 -0.21 2.19 -3.51
C THR A 24 1.04 2.83 -4.08
N PHE A 25 1.71 2.13 -5.00
CA PHE A 25 2.95 2.64 -5.61
C PHE A 25 2.67 3.08 -7.04
N GLY A 26 2.69 4.40 -7.26
CA GLY A 26 2.37 5.04 -8.53
C GLY A 26 3.34 6.18 -8.84
N THR A 27 2.79 7.33 -9.21
CA THR A 27 3.55 8.60 -9.31
C THR A 27 4.20 8.96 -7.98
N GLY A 28 3.43 8.84 -6.89
CA GLY A 28 3.87 8.91 -5.50
C GLY A 28 3.63 7.58 -4.76
N ILE A 29 3.49 7.66 -3.43
CA ILE A 29 3.07 6.54 -2.58
C ILE A 29 1.82 6.95 -1.79
N GLY A 30 0.70 6.27 -2.04
CA GLY A 30 -0.51 6.46 -1.24
C GLY A 30 -0.59 5.45 -0.10
N SER A 31 -1.24 5.83 1.00
CA SER A 31 -1.54 4.94 2.12
C SER A 31 -3.03 4.90 2.49
N ALA A 32 -3.44 3.79 3.08
CA ALA A 32 -4.67 3.66 3.84
C ALA A 32 -4.43 2.65 4.97
N ILE A 33 -4.72 3.03 6.20
CA ILE A 33 -4.56 2.16 7.37
C ILE A 33 -5.94 1.78 7.89
N PHE A 34 -6.09 0.52 8.28
CA PHE A 34 -7.29 -0.01 8.90
C PHE A 34 -6.93 -0.66 10.22
N ILE A 35 -7.73 -0.40 11.26
CA ILE A 35 -7.68 -1.09 12.54
C ILE A 35 -9.00 -1.83 12.69
N ASP A 36 -8.94 -3.16 12.71
CA ASP A 36 -10.10 -4.06 12.82
C ASP A 36 -11.19 -3.84 11.75
N GLY A 37 -10.77 -3.36 10.57
CA GLY A 37 -11.65 -3.05 9.43
C GLY A 37 -12.13 -1.60 9.39
N VAL A 38 -11.79 -0.79 10.40
CA VAL A 38 -12.14 0.63 10.45
C VAL A 38 -11.01 1.46 9.86
N LEU A 39 -11.34 2.32 8.89
CA LEU A 39 -10.38 3.22 8.25
C LEU A 39 -9.86 4.26 9.26
N VAL A 40 -8.53 4.41 9.31
CA VAL A 40 -7.86 5.60 9.83
C VAL A 40 -7.67 6.55 8.65
N PRO A 41 -8.46 7.63 8.54
CA PRO A 41 -8.55 8.41 7.31
C PRO A 41 -7.32 9.30 7.11
N ASN A 42 -7.10 9.68 5.85
CA ASN A 42 -6.16 10.72 5.43
C ASN A 42 -4.70 10.48 5.87
N THR A 43 -4.29 9.22 5.90
CA THR A 43 -2.88 8.87 6.17
C THR A 43 -1.99 9.15 4.96
N GLU A 44 -0.85 9.82 5.19
CA GLU A 44 0.09 10.29 4.15
C GLU A 44 1.50 9.71 4.34
N PHE A 45 1.61 8.38 4.51
CA PHE A 45 2.89 7.72 4.75
C PHE A 45 3.82 7.68 3.54
N GLY A 46 3.37 8.15 2.37
CA GLY A 46 4.28 8.46 1.25
C GLY A 46 5.30 9.55 1.59
N HIS A 47 4.96 10.45 2.52
CA HIS A 47 5.83 11.51 3.02
C HIS A 47 6.64 11.10 4.27
N LEU A 48 6.58 9.83 4.68
CA LEU A 48 7.43 9.35 5.76
C LEU A 48 8.90 9.51 5.39
N GLU A 49 9.68 10.16 6.25
CA GLU A 49 11.10 10.37 5.98
C GLU A 49 11.89 9.06 6.11
N VAL A 50 12.61 8.69 5.05
CA VAL A 50 13.51 7.53 4.99
C VAL A 50 14.89 7.99 4.52
N ARG A 51 15.84 8.01 5.45
CA ARG A 51 17.21 8.57 5.26
C ARG A 51 17.16 10.02 4.72
N GLY A 52 16.46 10.91 5.42
CA GLY A 52 16.45 12.35 5.10
C GLY A 52 15.65 12.74 3.86
N LYS A 53 14.80 11.86 3.32
CA LYS A 53 13.94 12.14 2.15
C LYS A 53 12.60 11.43 2.28
N ASP A 54 11.55 12.04 1.74
CA ASP A 54 10.24 11.40 1.60
C ASP A 54 10.33 10.03 0.94
N ALA A 55 9.60 9.07 1.48
CA ALA A 55 9.56 7.71 0.99
C ALA A 55 9.17 7.67 -0.49
N GLU A 56 8.23 8.50 -0.95
CA GLU A 56 7.80 8.50 -2.35
C GLU A 56 8.88 8.95 -3.33
N HIS A 57 9.77 9.88 -2.93
CA HIS A 57 10.94 10.29 -3.72
C HIS A 57 12.03 9.22 -3.80
N ARG A 58 11.85 8.09 -3.11
CA ARG A 58 12.76 6.95 -3.11
C ARG A 58 12.14 5.69 -3.70
N ALA A 59 10.93 5.35 -3.26
CA ALA A 59 10.31 4.04 -3.44
C ALA A 59 9.09 4.03 -4.38
N SER A 60 8.64 5.18 -4.90
CA SER A 60 7.50 5.19 -5.84
C SER A 60 7.80 4.41 -7.13
N ALA A 61 6.75 4.02 -7.84
CA ALA A 61 6.89 3.33 -9.12
C ALA A 61 7.51 4.24 -10.19
N ARG A 62 7.27 5.56 -10.10
CA ARG A 62 7.92 6.58 -10.93
C ARG A 62 9.44 6.55 -10.74
N ILE A 63 9.94 6.59 -9.50
CA ILE A 63 11.37 6.57 -9.22
C ILE A 63 12.04 5.30 -9.72
N ARG A 64 11.37 4.14 -9.61
CA ARG A 64 11.85 2.89 -10.21
C ARG A 64 12.14 3.04 -11.70
N LYS A 65 11.21 3.64 -12.45
CA LYS A 65 11.32 3.83 -13.89
C LYS A 65 12.38 4.88 -14.24
N GLU A 66 12.33 6.05 -13.61
CA GLU A 66 13.26 7.16 -13.88
C GLU A 66 14.73 6.77 -13.63
N LYS A 67 14.99 5.96 -12.60
CA LYS A 67 16.32 5.47 -12.27
C LYS A 67 16.67 4.12 -12.91
N ASN A 68 15.81 3.60 -13.80
CA ASN A 68 15.95 2.30 -14.45
C ASN A 68 16.30 1.16 -13.46
N LEU A 69 15.63 1.12 -12.32
CA LEU A 69 15.89 0.14 -11.26
C LEU A 69 15.22 -1.19 -11.60
N GLY A 70 16.02 -2.25 -11.66
CA GLY A 70 15.50 -3.61 -11.62
C GLY A 70 14.75 -3.91 -10.31
N TRP A 71 13.84 -4.87 -10.35
CA TRP A 71 12.95 -5.21 -9.24
C TRP A 71 13.66 -5.48 -7.92
N LYS A 72 14.76 -6.24 -7.94
CA LYS A 72 15.60 -6.49 -6.75
C LYS A 72 16.15 -5.22 -6.12
N LYS A 73 16.66 -4.27 -6.93
CA LYS A 73 17.21 -2.99 -6.42
C LYS A 73 16.11 -2.10 -5.87
N TRP A 74 14.96 -2.05 -6.55
CA TRP A 74 13.81 -1.29 -6.08
C TRP A 74 13.25 -1.86 -4.76
N ALA A 75 13.17 -3.19 -4.64
CA ALA A 75 12.73 -3.87 -3.42
C ALA A 75 13.61 -3.55 -2.20
N VAL A 76 14.93 -3.31 -2.38
CA VAL A 76 15.79 -2.84 -1.27
C VAL A 76 15.28 -1.51 -0.70
N VAL A 77 14.89 -0.59 -1.57
CA VAL A 77 14.39 0.73 -1.15
C VAL A 77 12.98 0.62 -0.55
N VAL A 78 12.12 -0.23 -1.13
CA VAL A 78 10.79 -0.53 -0.57
C VAL A 78 10.93 -1.17 0.82
N ASN A 79 11.88 -2.09 1.02
CA ASN A 79 12.12 -2.73 2.32
C ASN A 79 12.51 -1.72 3.41
N GLU A 80 13.31 -0.69 3.11
CA GLU A 80 13.61 0.37 4.07
C GLU A 80 12.35 1.12 4.51
N PHE A 81 11.44 1.37 3.58
CA PHE A 81 10.14 1.99 3.87
C PHE A 81 9.24 1.06 4.69
N LEU A 82 9.09 -0.21 4.27
CA LEU A 82 8.29 -1.20 4.99
C LEU A 82 8.79 -1.41 6.42
N GLN A 83 10.11 -1.52 6.63
CA GLN A 83 10.69 -1.65 7.97
C GLN A 83 10.32 -0.47 8.87
N ARG A 84 10.27 0.75 8.32
CA ARG A 84 9.84 1.91 9.09
C ARG A 84 8.35 1.82 9.45
N MET A 85 7.51 1.40 8.51
CA MET A 85 6.09 1.15 8.76
C MET A 85 5.89 0.03 9.81
N GLU A 86 6.68 -1.05 9.77
CA GLU A 86 6.62 -2.13 10.75
C GLU A 86 6.98 -1.65 12.15
N ILE A 87 8.02 -0.83 12.30
CA ILE A 87 8.40 -0.26 13.60
C ILE A 87 7.27 0.60 14.17
N LEU A 88 6.56 1.35 13.32
CA LEU A 88 5.53 2.29 13.75
C LEU A 88 4.18 1.62 14.04
N PHE A 89 3.82 0.59 13.27
CA PHE A 89 2.45 0.07 13.27
C PHE A 89 2.34 -1.42 13.58
N SER A 90 3.44 -2.18 13.50
CA SER A 90 3.43 -3.65 13.64
C SER A 90 2.26 -4.31 12.88
N PRO A 91 2.15 -4.10 11.55
CA PRO A 91 0.97 -4.51 10.81
C PRO A 91 0.86 -6.03 10.68
N ASP A 92 -0.37 -6.52 10.58
CA ASP A 92 -0.69 -7.91 10.29
C ASP A 92 -0.62 -8.20 8.78
N LEU A 93 -0.96 -7.20 7.95
CA LEU A 93 -1.02 -7.33 6.50
C LEU A 93 -0.64 -6.02 5.80
N PHE A 94 0.24 -6.14 4.80
CA PHE A 94 0.41 -5.14 3.76
C PHE A 94 -0.33 -5.54 2.48
N ILE A 95 -1.18 -4.65 1.98
CA ILE A 95 -1.81 -4.77 0.66
C ILE A 95 -1.11 -3.83 -0.31
N PHE A 96 -0.51 -4.38 -1.37
CA PHE A 96 0.17 -3.61 -2.40
C PHE A 96 -0.79 -3.27 -3.53
N GLY A 97 -1.13 -2.00 -3.69
CA GLY A 97 -1.90 -1.48 -4.82
C GLY A 97 -1.07 -0.63 -5.78
N GLY A 98 -1.78 0.04 -6.70
CA GLY A 98 -1.16 0.81 -7.78
C GLY A 98 -0.66 -0.06 -8.92
N GLY A 99 -0.18 0.54 -10.01
CA GLY A 99 0.12 -0.19 -11.24
C GLY A 99 1.21 -1.25 -11.12
N VAL A 100 2.09 -1.17 -10.12
CA VAL A 100 3.13 -2.18 -9.88
C VAL A 100 2.61 -3.45 -9.23
N SER A 101 1.44 -3.44 -8.57
CA SER A 101 0.92 -4.63 -7.90
C SER A 101 0.60 -5.76 -8.88
N ARG A 102 0.28 -5.42 -10.14
CA ARG A 102 0.12 -6.37 -11.25
C ARG A 102 1.37 -7.19 -11.56
N ARG A 103 2.53 -6.73 -11.11
CA ARG A 103 3.85 -7.34 -11.32
C ARG A 103 4.41 -7.88 -9.99
N HIS A 104 3.56 -8.18 -9.01
CA HIS A 104 3.98 -8.63 -7.69
C HIS A 104 4.91 -9.85 -7.73
N GLU A 105 4.68 -10.80 -8.64
CA GLU A 105 5.53 -11.97 -8.85
C GLU A 105 7.00 -11.62 -9.16
N ASP A 106 7.26 -10.44 -9.72
CA ASP A 106 8.63 -10.02 -10.04
C ASP A 106 9.42 -9.50 -8.84
N PHE A 107 8.76 -9.11 -7.73
CA PHE A 107 9.43 -8.42 -6.63
C PHE A 107 9.03 -8.87 -5.22
N PHE A 108 7.91 -9.54 -5.02
CA PHE A 108 7.45 -9.95 -3.69
C PHE A 108 8.47 -10.84 -2.97
N HIS A 109 9.15 -11.74 -3.69
CA HIS A 109 10.21 -12.60 -3.13
C HIS A 109 11.47 -11.83 -2.69
N TYR A 110 11.61 -10.55 -3.04
CA TYR A 110 12.68 -9.69 -2.52
C TYR A 110 12.24 -8.86 -1.31
N LEU A 111 10.94 -8.83 -0.98
CA LEU A 111 10.44 -8.09 0.16
C LEU A 111 10.77 -8.83 1.46
N LYS A 112 11.14 -8.06 2.48
CA LYS A 112 11.53 -8.53 3.81
C LYS A 112 10.69 -7.81 4.83
N THR A 113 9.62 -8.47 5.25
CA THR A 113 8.62 -7.98 6.21
C THR A 113 8.15 -9.17 7.03
N LYS A 114 7.82 -8.92 8.30
CA LYS A 114 7.17 -9.87 9.20
C LYS A 114 5.68 -9.95 8.93
N ALA A 115 5.06 -8.82 8.56
CA ALA A 115 3.66 -8.77 8.15
C ALA A 115 3.42 -9.60 6.89
N GLU A 116 2.24 -10.19 6.76
CA GLU A 116 1.83 -10.83 5.51
C GLU A 116 1.80 -9.79 4.38
N ILE A 117 2.00 -10.24 3.13
CA ILE A 117 1.92 -9.39 1.94
C ILE A 117 0.92 -9.96 0.95
N SER A 118 0.14 -9.08 0.33
CA SER A 118 -0.81 -9.46 -0.71
C SER A 118 -0.91 -8.38 -1.78
N PRO A 119 -1.01 -8.73 -3.08
CA PRO A 119 -1.39 -7.74 -4.08
C PRO A 119 -2.87 -7.36 -3.92
N ALA A 120 -3.21 -6.10 -4.20
CA ALA A 120 -4.58 -5.65 -4.26
C ALA A 120 -5.36 -6.40 -5.35
N VAL A 121 -6.55 -6.91 -5.02
CA VAL A 121 -7.37 -7.77 -5.90
C VAL A 121 -8.11 -6.96 -6.96
N LEU A 122 -8.56 -5.76 -6.62
CA LEU A 122 -9.40 -4.91 -7.47
C LEU A 122 -8.57 -4.02 -8.39
N GLU A 123 -7.24 -4.02 -8.24
CA GLU A 123 -6.28 -3.29 -9.05
C GLU A 123 -6.69 -1.80 -9.26
N ASN A 124 -6.75 -1.34 -10.51
CA ASN A 124 -7.07 0.02 -10.90
C ASN A 124 -8.54 0.40 -10.62
N ARG A 125 -9.42 -0.58 -10.35
CA ARG A 125 -10.85 -0.34 -10.06
C ARG A 125 -11.11 -0.04 -8.59
N ALA A 126 -10.15 -0.37 -7.71
CA ALA A 126 -10.30 -0.19 -6.26
C ALA A 126 -10.73 1.23 -5.88
N GLY A 127 -10.14 2.26 -6.51
CA GLY A 127 -10.48 3.66 -6.22
C GLY A 127 -11.94 4.01 -6.53
N ILE A 128 -12.42 3.63 -7.72
CA ILE A 128 -13.81 3.93 -8.15
C ILE A 128 -14.82 3.16 -7.30
N ILE A 129 -14.58 1.86 -7.08
CA ILE A 129 -15.44 1.02 -6.23
C ILE A 129 -15.51 1.58 -4.81
N GLY A 130 -14.35 1.94 -4.25
CA GLY A 130 -14.26 2.45 -2.90
C GLY A 130 -14.92 3.82 -2.72
N ALA A 131 -14.81 4.71 -3.70
CA ALA A 131 -15.49 5.99 -3.69
C ALA A 131 -17.01 5.81 -3.72
N ALA A 132 -17.52 4.91 -4.59
CA ALA A 132 -18.94 4.59 -4.64
C ALA A 132 -19.46 3.99 -3.32
N LEU A 133 -18.68 3.09 -2.72
CA LEU A 133 -19.03 2.48 -1.42
C LEU A 133 -19.02 3.51 -0.29
N ALA A 134 -18.04 4.42 -0.26
CA ALA A 134 -17.98 5.49 0.72
C ALA A 134 -19.17 6.45 0.60
N ALA A 135 -19.53 6.85 -0.63
CA ALA A 135 -20.72 7.66 -0.89
C ALA A 135 -22.00 6.93 -0.45
N TYR A 136 -22.16 5.66 -0.85
CA TYR A 136 -23.32 4.85 -0.47
C TYR A 136 -23.50 4.77 1.06
N ARG A 137 -22.41 4.62 1.82
CA ARG A 137 -22.44 4.58 3.29
C ARG A 137 -22.76 5.94 3.93
N ALA A 138 -22.40 7.04 3.29
CA ALA A 138 -22.67 8.39 3.80
C ALA A 138 -24.13 8.85 3.60
N PHE A 139 -24.82 8.29 2.59
CA PHE A 139 -26.20 8.63 2.25
C PHE A 139 -27.23 7.58 2.70
N LYS A 140 -26.81 6.65 3.57
CA LYS A 140 -27.67 5.64 4.19
C LYS A 140 -27.86 5.97 5.67
#